data_AF-A0AAD8RV22-F1
#
_entry.id   AF-A0AAD8RV22-F1
#
_cell.length_a   1.000
_cell.length_b   1.000
_cell.length_c   1.000
_cell.angle_alpha   90.00
_cell.angle_beta   90.00
_cell.angle_gamma   90.00
#
_symmetry.space_group_name_H-M   'P 1'
#
loop_
_entity.id
_entity.type
_entity.pdbx_description
1 polymer ?
#
loop_
_entity_poly.entity_id
_entity_poly.type
_entity_poly.pdbx_seq_one_letter_code
_entity_poly.pdbx_strand_id
1 'polypeptide(L)'
;MHRFLPIYFLSSVNSPITLYAYLSNRVVTDIDECSENANRCGHNMICENTRGNFSCSCSPGYYMTNGACVPIQKRSGSSFQPMPVVGASIGLVVLVIFVACACLVQEKRKLRKMKQSYFRQHGGLILFNEMKSKEGNAFKIFHEEELQQATDNFSEKQVLGHGGHGTVYKGILKGDVEVAVKKCKTIDEQHKKEFGKEMAILSQINHRNIVKLLGCCLEVEVPMLVYEFVPNGTLFHLIHGNHGRYISLATRLGIAIESADALTYLHSSASTPILHGDVKSPNILLDGNLSSKVSDFGASILAPTDESQFVTLVQGTCGYLDPEYMQTCYLTDKSDVYSFGVVLVELLTGRIPFNLDAPEKEKSLAMMFMSAMKENRLANILDDQVKGEDNMEILEEIAEIAKHCLDMCGDNRPSMKEVTEKLDALMKVMQHPWAQENPEEMEGLLSEPMASSTIASAEYFSIEKKAMNAMQSGR
;
A
#
# COMPACT_ATOMS: atom_id res chain seq x y z
N MET A 1 29.26 -51.55 -0.39
CA MET A 1 30.50 -51.86 -1.15
C MET A 1 30.98 -50.56 -1.74
N HIS A 2 31.99 -49.90 -1.15
CA HIS A 2 33.41 -50.03 -1.53
C HIS A 2 33.59 -49.82 -3.05
N ARG A 3 34.39 -48.89 -3.57
CA ARG A 3 35.59 -48.24 -3.02
C ARG A 3 35.98 -47.10 -3.96
N PHE A 4 36.35 -45.95 -3.39
CA PHE A 4 37.46 -45.15 -3.92
C PHE A 4 38.70 -46.05 -4.07
N LEU A 5 39.53 -45.88 -5.10
CA LEU A 5 40.96 -45.67 -4.83
C LEU A 5 41.71 -45.03 -6.03
N PRO A 6 42.78 -44.27 -5.74
CA PRO A 6 43.55 -43.41 -6.64
C PRO A 6 44.97 -43.96 -6.94
N ILE A 7 45.93 -43.04 -7.11
CA ILE A 7 47.41 -43.15 -6.93
C ILE A 7 48.15 -43.54 -8.26
N TYR A 8 49.31 -43.03 -8.69
CA TYR A 8 50.57 -42.66 -8.00
C TYR A 8 51.45 -41.63 -8.74
N PHE A 9 52.07 -40.76 -7.94
CA PHE A 9 53.37 -40.11 -8.16
C PHE A 9 54.51 -41.13 -7.97
N LEU A 10 55.67 -40.90 -8.60
CA LEU A 10 57.08 -41.16 -8.17
C LEU A 10 57.97 -40.99 -9.43
N SER A 11 58.70 -39.89 -9.60
CA SER A 11 60.06 -39.58 -9.10
C SER A 11 61.20 -40.45 -9.67
N SER A 12 62.16 -39.77 -10.31
CA SER A 12 63.59 -39.79 -9.96
C SER A 12 64.56 -40.83 -10.57
N VAL A 13 65.48 -40.31 -11.42
CA VAL A 13 66.97 -40.39 -11.34
C VAL A 13 67.78 -41.38 -12.22
N ASN A 14 68.59 -40.75 -13.09
CA ASN A 14 70.00 -40.92 -13.51
C ASN A 14 70.67 -42.30 -13.77
N SER A 15 71.10 -42.41 -15.04
CA SER A 15 72.50 -42.49 -15.53
C SER A 15 73.37 -43.74 -15.32
N PRO A 16 74.34 -43.99 -16.24
CA PRO A 16 74.67 -45.32 -16.72
C PRO A 16 76.01 -45.89 -16.21
N ILE A 17 76.13 -47.20 -16.39
CA ILE A 17 77.24 -48.07 -16.02
C ILE A 17 78.41 -47.93 -17.01
N THR A 18 79.61 -47.80 -16.44
CA THR A 18 80.92 -47.88 -17.11
C THR A 18 81.35 -49.35 -17.26
N LEU A 19 81.94 -49.75 -18.39
CA LEU A 19 82.75 -50.96 -18.46
C LEU A 19 84.02 -50.71 -19.30
N TYR A 20 85.17 -50.95 -18.69
CA TYR A 20 86.53 -50.95 -19.26
C TYR A 20 86.84 -52.31 -19.92
N ALA A 21 87.58 -52.30 -21.05
CA ALA A 21 88.59 -53.30 -21.44
C ALA A 21 89.27 -52.83 -22.75
N TYR A 22 90.51 -52.34 -22.72
CA TYR A 22 91.79 -53.06 -22.91
C TYR A 22 92.30 -53.14 -24.37
N LEU A 23 93.29 -52.28 -24.64
CA LEU A 23 94.50 -52.41 -25.48
C LEU A 23 94.43 -53.11 -26.86
N SER A 24 94.70 -52.31 -27.90
CA SER A 24 95.74 -52.65 -28.88
C SER A 24 96.27 -51.37 -29.55
N ASN A 25 97.52 -51.04 -29.26
CA ASN A 25 98.26 -49.94 -29.89
C ASN A 25 98.51 -50.27 -31.37
N ARG A 26 97.63 -49.79 -32.25
CA ARG A 26 97.96 -49.50 -33.65
C ARG A 26 97.64 -48.02 -33.85
N VAL A 27 98.64 -47.24 -34.24
CA VAL A 27 98.40 -45.88 -34.74
C VAL A 27 97.73 -46.05 -36.10
N VAL A 28 96.40 -46.10 -36.08
CA VAL A 28 95.58 -46.02 -37.28
C VAL A 28 95.49 -44.54 -37.62
N THR A 29 96.22 -44.12 -38.65
CA THR A 29 96.04 -42.80 -39.26
C THR A 29 94.73 -42.82 -40.02
N ASP A 30 93.86 -41.86 -39.69
CA ASP A 30 92.60 -41.65 -40.37
C ASP A 30 92.85 -41.23 -41.83
N ILE A 31 92.08 -41.80 -42.76
CA ILE A 31 92.13 -41.40 -44.17
C ILE A 31 91.10 -40.30 -44.34
N ASP A 32 91.50 -39.11 -44.79
CA ASP A 32 90.52 -38.06 -45.09
C ASP A 32 89.84 -38.36 -46.43
N GLU A 33 88.72 -39.08 -46.34
CA GLU A 33 87.99 -39.54 -47.52
C GLU A 33 87.33 -38.40 -48.31
N CYS A 34 87.15 -37.21 -47.71
CA CYS A 34 86.60 -36.04 -48.37
C CYS A 34 87.67 -35.28 -49.19
N SER A 35 88.95 -35.41 -48.83
CA SER A 35 90.08 -34.73 -49.50
C SER A 35 90.59 -35.46 -50.75
N GLU A 36 90.48 -36.79 -50.83
CA GLU A 36 90.92 -37.58 -52.00
C GLU A 36 89.92 -37.58 -53.16
N ASN A 37 88.63 -37.32 -52.91
CA ASN A 37 87.61 -37.26 -53.96
C ASN A 37 86.41 -36.38 -53.54
N ALA A 38 86.41 -35.13 -54.00
CA ALA A 38 85.44 -34.09 -53.60
C ALA A 38 83.96 -34.43 -53.87
N ASN A 39 83.66 -35.47 -54.65
CA ASN A 39 82.30 -35.90 -55.01
C ASN A 39 81.92 -37.29 -54.45
N ARG A 40 82.48 -37.72 -53.31
CA ARG A 40 82.06 -38.98 -52.66
C ARG A 40 80.63 -38.94 -52.12
N CYS A 41 80.15 -37.75 -51.74
CA CYS A 41 78.75 -37.52 -51.42
C CYS A 41 77.98 -37.11 -52.69
N GLY A 42 76.71 -37.52 -52.80
CA GLY A 42 75.87 -37.22 -53.95
C GLY A 42 75.59 -35.72 -54.17
N HIS A 43 74.86 -35.38 -55.23
CA HIS A 43 74.54 -33.98 -55.55
C HIS A 43 73.81 -33.28 -54.39
N ASN A 44 74.20 -32.03 -54.08
CA ASN A 44 73.69 -31.23 -52.94
C ASN A 44 73.99 -31.81 -51.54
N MET A 45 75.09 -32.55 -51.39
CA MET A 45 75.60 -33.03 -50.11
C MET A 45 76.94 -32.39 -49.74
N ILE A 46 77.20 -32.31 -48.44
CA ILE A 46 78.45 -31.87 -47.81
C ILE A 46 79.10 -33.12 -47.20
N CYS A 47 80.37 -33.35 -47.55
CA CYS A 47 81.20 -34.41 -46.98
C CYS A 47 81.95 -33.88 -45.75
N GLU A 48 81.84 -34.59 -44.62
CA GLU A 48 82.56 -34.30 -43.39
C GLU A 48 83.36 -35.54 -42.96
N ASN A 49 84.69 -35.43 -42.94
CA ASN A 49 85.56 -36.53 -42.57
C ASN A 49 85.51 -36.79 -41.06
N THR A 50 85.35 -38.04 -40.66
CA THR A 50 85.31 -38.46 -39.27
C THR A 50 86.37 -39.53 -39.01
N ARG A 51 86.80 -39.69 -37.76
CA ARG A 51 87.87 -40.65 -37.47
C ARG A 51 87.43 -42.10 -37.74
N GLY A 52 87.92 -42.67 -38.83
CA GLY A 52 87.65 -44.02 -39.34
C GLY A 52 86.51 -44.13 -40.35
N ASN A 53 85.90 -43.01 -40.79
CA ASN A 53 84.79 -42.98 -41.76
C ASN A 53 84.47 -41.55 -42.24
N PHE A 54 83.55 -41.36 -43.18
CA PHE A 54 83.01 -40.04 -43.54
C PHE A 54 81.49 -39.97 -43.34
N SER A 55 80.99 -38.76 -43.14
CA SER A 55 79.57 -38.44 -43.04
C SER A 55 79.14 -37.56 -44.21
N CYS A 56 78.00 -37.86 -44.83
CA CYS A 56 77.39 -37.00 -45.84
C CYS A 56 76.12 -36.37 -45.26
N SER A 57 76.05 -35.04 -45.26
CA SER A 57 74.86 -34.28 -44.86
C SER A 57 74.33 -33.45 -46.02
N CYS A 58 73.05 -33.06 -46.01
CA CYS A 58 72.52 -32.20 -47.07
C CYS A 58 72.99 -30.75 -46.91
N SER A 59 73.30 -30.09 -48.04
CA SER A 59 73.62 -28.66 -48.05
C SER A 59 72.48 -27.81 -47.46
N PRO A 60 72.78 -26.63 -46.87
CA PRO A 60 71.76 -25.73 -46.35
C PRO A 60 70.64 -25.46 -47.37
N GLY A 61 69.39 -25.65 -46.94
CA GLY A 61 68.21 -25.52 -47.81
C GLY A 61 67.70 -26.85 -48.40
N TYR A 62 68.33 -27.97 -48.08
CA TYR A 62 67.90 -29.32 -48.46
C TYR A 62 67.74 -30.22 -47.22
N TYR A 63 66.89 -31.25 -47.30
CA TYR A 63 66.75 -32.27 -46.25
C TYR A 63 66.82 -33.68 -46.86
N MET A 64 67.29 -34.64 -46.06
CA MET A 64 67.48 -36.02 -46.53
C MET A 64 66.14 -36.76 -46.55
N THR A 65 65.77 -37.33 -47.68
CA THR A 65 64.60 -38.21 -47.84
C THR A 65 64.96 -39.34 -48.80
N ASN A 66 64.74 -40.59 -48.38
CA ASN A 66 65.00 -41.79 -49.18
C ASN A 66 66.40 -41.83 -49.84
N GLY A 67 67.43 -41.38 -49.12
CA GLY A 67 68.82 -41.38 -49.61
C GLY A 67 69.20 -40.23 -50.56
N ALA A 68 68.30 -39.28 -50.83
CA ALA A 68 68.57 -38.10 -51.66
C ALA A 68 68.28 -36.78 -50.90
N CYS A 69 69.03 -35.73 -51.23
CA CYS A 69 68.79 -34.39 -50.69
C CYS A 69 67.76 -33.67 -51.56
N VAL A 70 66.58 -33.42 -51.00
CA VAL A 70 65.48 -32.69 -51.64
C VAL A 70 65.40 -31.26 -51.10
N PRO A 71 65.14 -30.25 -51.95
CA PRO A 71 65.06 -28.87 -51.51
C PRO A 71 63.90 -28.71 -50.53
N ILE A 72 64.16 -27.99 -49.44
CA ILE A 72 63.13 -27.57 -48.49
C ILE A 72 62.22 -26.62 -49.26
N GLN A 73 61.08 -27.13 -49.74
CA GLN A 73 60.03 -26.28 -50.26
C GLN A 73 59.58 -25.38 -49.11
N LYS A 74 59.94 -24.09 -49.17
CA LYS A 74 59.25 -23.07 -48.40
C LYS A 74 57.79 -23.16 -48.82
N ARG A 75 56.96 -23.85 -48.03
CA ARG A 75 55.52 -23.60 -48.06
C ARG A 75 55.40 -22.10 -47.84
N SER A 76 55.03 -21.39 -48.90
CA SER A 76 54.45 -20.06 -48.79
C SER A 76 53.44 -20.18 -47.66
N GLY A 77 53.76 -19.56 -46.52
CA GLY A 77 52.86 -19.57 -45.38
C GLY A 77 51.55 -19.02 -45.90
N SER A 78 50.53 -19.86 -45.97
CA SER A 78 49.17 -19.39 -46.15
C SER A 78 48.93 -18.45 -44.98
N SER A 79 48.99 -17.14 -45.27
CA SER A 79 48.57 -16.10 -44.36
C SER A 79 47.21 -16.54 -43.84
N PHE A 80 47.15 -16.94 -42.57
CA PHE A 80 45.90 -17.22 -41.89
C PHE A 80 45.24 -15.85 -41.69
N GLN A 81 44.62 -15.34 -42.75
CA GLN A 81 43.76 -14.18 -42.71
C GLN A 81 42.57 -14.61 -41.84
N PRO A 82 42.37 -14.09 -40.62
CA PRO A 82 41.14 -14.37 -39.90
C PRO A 82 39.99 -13.85 -40.77
N MET A 83 39.08 -14.74 -41.16
CA MET A 83 37.91 -14.37 -41.98
C MET A 83 37.18 -13.19 -41.31
N PRO A 84 37.13 -11.99 -41.93
CA PRO A 84 36.52 -10.80 -41.33
C PRO A 84 35.02 -10.99 -41.03
N VAL A 85 34.40 -12.02 -41.63
CA VAL A 85 32.98 -12.36 -41.46
C VAL A 85 32.67 -12.78 -40.03
N VAL A 86 33.52 -13.58 -39.36
CA VAL A 86 33.24 -14.07 -38.00
C VAL A 86 33.36 -12.93 -36.97
N GLY A 87 34.34 -12.04 -37.14
CA GLY A 87 34.51 -10.85 -36.31
C GLY A 87 33.38 -9.83 -36.48
N ALA A 88 32.89 -9.65 -37.72
CA ALA A 88 31.75 -8.77 -38.00
C ALA A 88 30.45 -9.27 -37.35
N SER A 89 30.20 -10.59 -37.34
CA SER A 89 29.03 -11.18 -36.68
C SER A 89 29.06 -10.98 -35.17
N ILE A 90 30.19 -11.20 -34.52
CA ILE A 90 30.35 -10.99 -33.06
C ILE A 90 30.20 -9.49 -32.73
N GLY A 91 30.82 -8.61 -33.52
CA GLY A 91 30.70 -7.16 -33.36
C GLY A 91 29.26 -6.66 -33.47
N LEU A 92 28.48 -7.19 -34.42
CA LEU A 92 27.06 -6.86 -34.57
C LEU A 92 26.25 -7.32 -33.35
N VAL A 93 26.48 -8.53 -32.84
CA VAL A 93 25.77 -9.04 -31.65
C VAL A 93 26.09 -8.19 -30.42
N VAL A 94 27.37 -7.85 -30.20
CA VAL A 94 27.79 -6.97 -29.09
C VAL A 94 27.17 -5.57 -29.24
N LEU A 95 27.13 -5.02 -30.45
CA LEU A 95 26.50 -3.73 -30.73
C LEU A 95 24.99 -3.77 -30.41
N VAL A 96 24.29 -4.83 -30.82
CA VAL A 96 22.86 -5.01 -30.52
C VAL A 96 22.63 -5.13 -29.01
N ILE A 97 23.46 -5.88 -28.29
CA ILE A 97 23.38 -5.99 -26.82
C ILE A 97 23.64 -4.63 -26.17
N PHE A 98 24.64 -3.87 -26.62
CA PHE A 98 24.96 -2.55 -26.09
C PHE A 98 23.81 -1.57 -26.32
N VAL A 99 23.22 -1.55 -27.52
CA VAL A 99 22.04 -0.73 -27.85
C VAL A 99 20.84 -1.13 -27.01
N ALA A 100 20.56 -2.43 -26.87
CA ALA A 100 19.48 -2.92 -26.02
C ALA A 100 19.66 -2.52 -24.55
N CYS A 101 20.86 -2.71 -23.99
CA CYS A 101 21.21 -2.26 -22.65
C CYS A 101 21.07 -0.74 -22.50
N ALA A 102 21.51 0.04 -23.48
CA ALA A 102 21.37 1.49 -23.48
C ALA A 102 19.89 1.93 -23.51
N CYS A 103 19.05 1.28 -24.34
CA CYS A 103 17.61 1.50 -24.37
C CYS A 103 16.96 1.18 -23.02
N LEU A 104 17.27 0.03 -22.41
CA LEU A 104 16.76 -0.35 -21.09
C LEU A 104 17.20 0.63 -19.99
N VAL A 105 18.45 1.10 -20.04
CA VAL A 105 18.95 2.13 -19.10
C VAL A 105 18.26 3.47 -19.32
N GLN A 106 18.01 3.86 -20.57
CA GLN A 106 17.26 5.08 -20.88
C GLN A 106 15.81 5.01 -20.41
N GLU A 107 15.12 3.89 -20.64
CA GLU A 107 13.75 3.67 -20.14
C GLU A 107 13.71 3.70 -18.62
N LYS A 108 14.63 3.01 -17.94
CA LYS A 108 14.74 3.07 -16.47
C LYS A 108 15.02 4.48 -15.96
N ARG A 109 15.86 5.26 -16.65
CA ARG A 109 16.14 6.66 -16.30
C ARG A 109 14.91 7.55 -16.51
N LYS A 110 14.16 7.35 -17.60
CA LYS A 110 12.90 8.07 -17.85
C LYS A 110 11.89 7.79 -16.75
N LEU A 111 11.67 6.51 -16.41
CA LEU A 111 10.76 6.11 -15.35
C LEU A 111 11.15 6.72 -13.99
N ARG A 112 12.43 6.64 -13.59
CA ARG A 112 12.92 7.28 -12.36
C ARG A 112 12.69 8.79 -12.32
N LYS A 113 12.91 9.48 -13.44
CA LYS A 113 12.63 10.92 -13.54
C LYS A 113 11.13 11.23 -13.39
N MET A 114 10.26 10.41 -13.99
CA MET A 114 8.81 10.57 -13.84
C MET A 114 8.36 10.33 -12.40
N LYS A 115 8.79 9.23 -11.77
CA LYS A 115 8.53 8.93 -10.35
C LYS A 115 8.96 10.07 -9.43
N GLN A 116 10.16 10.61 -9.65
CA GLN A 116 10.67 11.75 -8.88
C GLN A 116 9.88 13.05 -9.15
N SER A 117 9.36 13.22 -10.38
CA SER A 117 8.48 14.34 -10.73
C SER A 117 7.17 14.27 -9.95
N TYR A 118 6.52 13.10 -9.92
CA TYR A 118 5.29 12.90 -9.14
C TYR A 118 5.53 13.11 -7.65
N PHE A 119 6.60 12.54 -7.09
CA PHE A 119 6.96 12.75 -5.70
C PHE A 119 7.09 14.25 -5.34
N ARG A 120 7.68 15.05 -6.22
CA ARG A 120 7.80 16.51 -6.03
C ARG A 120 6.47 17.22 -6.20
N GLN A 121 5.69 16.85 -7.20
CA GLN A 121 4.39 17.46 -7.50
C GLN A 121 3.40 17.25 -6.36
N HIS A 122 3.37 16.06 -5.77
CA HIS A 122 2.48 15.70 -4.66
C HIS A 122 2.98 16.19 -3.29
N GLY A 123 3.91 17.15 -3.26
CA GLY A 123 4.40 17.75 -2.03
C GLY A 123 5.23 16.79 -1.16
N GLY A 124 5.75 15.69 -1.72
CA GLY A 124 6.42 14.64 -0.95
C GLY A 124 7.61 15.13 -0.13
N LEU A 125 8.29 16.20 -0.55
CA LEU A 125 9.37 16.80 0.22
C LEU A 125 8.87 17.55 1.47
N ILE A 126 7.73 18.23 1.37
CA ILE A 126 7.10 18.93 2.50
C ILE A 126 6.59 17.89 3.50
N LEU A 127 5.86 16.88 3.00
CA LEU A 127 5.34 15.78 3.80
C LEU A 127 6.46 15.02 4.53
N PHE A 128 7.54 14.67 3.81
CA PHE A 128 8.70 13.98 4.39
C PHE A 128 9.38 14.80 5.50
N ASN A 129 9.50 16.11 5.31
CA ASN A 129 10.09 16.99 6.32
C ASN A 129 9.18 17.16 7.55
N GLU A 130 7.87 17.27 7.36
CA GLU A 130 6.89 17.37 8.46
C GLU A 130 6.77 16.06 9.25
N MET A 131 6.93 14.92 8.58
CA MET A 131 6.92 13.61 9.24
C MET A 131 8.21 13.32 10.01
N LYS A 132 9.33 13.89 9.57
CA LYS A 132 10.60 13.79 10.31
C LYS A 132 10.58 14.58 11.62
N SER A 133 9.72 15.60 11.74
CA SER A 133 9.61 16.42 12.96
C SER A 133 8.59 15.90 13.97
N LYS A 134 7.60 15.11 13.54
CA LYS A 134 6.58 14.49 14.42
C LYS A 134 7.04 13.08 14.86
N GLU A 135 7.75 12.97 15.98
CA GLU A 135 8.02 11.68 16.63
C GLU A 135 6.73 11.11 17.26
N GLY A 136 5.98 10.30 16.51
CA GLY A 136 4.82 9.57 17.02
C GLY A 136 4.09 8.79 15.93
N ASN A 137 4.06 7.45 16.07
CA ASN A 137 3.45 6.46 15.14
C ASN A 137 3.79 6.69 13.65
N ALA A 138 4.86 6.05 13.20
CA ALA A 138 5.54 6.26 11.94
C ALA A 138 4.65 6.10 10.68
N PHE A 139 4.05 7.20 10.23
CA PHE A 139 3.60 7.31 8.86
C PHE A 139 4.77 7.02 7.92
N LYS A 140 4.59 6.13 6.95
CA LYS A 140 5.64 5.70 6.02
C LYS A 140 5.35 6.14 4.59
N ILE A 141 6.38 6.65 3.91
CA ILE A 141 6.34 6.78 2.46
C ILE A 141 6.76 5.44 1.85
N PHE A 142 5.85 4.83 1.10
CA PHE A 142 6.04 3.56 0.42
C PHE A 142 6.49 3.78 -1.03
N HIS A 143 7.28 2.83 -1.53
CA HIS A 143 7.59 2.71 -2.95
C HIS A 143 6.49 1.92 -3.67
N GLU A 144 6.26 2.23 -4.94
CA GLU A 144 5.27 1.53 -5.77
C GLU A 144 5.62 0.05 -5.88
N GLU A 145 6.90 -0.30 -6.02
CA GLU A 145 7.32 -1.70 -6.12
C GLU A 145 7.01 -2.48 -4.83
N GLU A 146 7.07 -1.83 -3.66
CA GLU A 146 6.72 -2.43 -2.38
C GLU A 146 5.23 -2.77 -2.32
N LEU A 147 4.37 -1.85 -2.77
CA LEU A 147 2.92 -2.05 -2.79
C LEU A 147 2.48 -3.03 -3.88
N GLN A 148 3.15 -3.04 -5.05
CA GLN A 148 2.95 -4.05 -6.08
C GLN A 148 3.28 -5.45 -5.54
N GLN A 149 4.40 -5.60 -4.85
CA GLN A 149 4.76 -6.88 -4.24
C GLN A 149 3.74 -7.31 -3.18
N ALA A 150 3.32 -6.38 -2.32
CA ALA A 150 2.38 -6.66 -1.23
C ALA A 150 0.99 -7.09 -1.72
N THR A 151 0.55 -6.56 -2.87
CA THR A 151 -0.81 -6.75 -3.41
C THR A 151 -0.87 -7.74 -4.58
N ASP A 152 0.20 -8.51 -4.82
CA ASP A 152 0.32 -9.40 -5.98
C ASP A 152 0.05 -8.67 -7.31
N ASN A 153 0.74 -7.55 -7.53
CA ASN A 153 0.56 -6.63 -8.65
C ASN A 153 -0.86 -6.06 -8.77
N PHE A 154 -1.50 -5.71 -7.65
CA PHE A 154 -2.89 -5.24 -7.61
C PHE A 154 -3.85 -6.27 -8.24
N SER A 155 -3.67 -7.54 -7.89
CA SER A 155 -4.49 -8.64 -8.39
C SER A 155 -5.95 -8.46 -7.99
N GLU A 156 -6.87 -8.76 -8.91
CA GLU A 156 -8.32 -8.77 -8.64
C GLU A 156 -8.70 -9.68 -7.46
N LYS A 157 -7.89 -10.72 -7.19
CA LYS A 157 -8.08 -11.63 -6.04
C LYS A 157 -7.85 -10.96 -4.70
N GLN A 158 -7.12 -9.84 -4.68
CA GLN A 158 -6.83 -9.08 -3.47
C GLN A 158 -7.81 -7.93 -3.26
N VAL A 159 -8.83 -7.77 -4.12
CA VAL A 159 -9.75 -6.64 -3.98
C VAL A 159 -10.66 -6.84 -2.77
N LEU A 160 -10.64 -5.85 -1.87
CA LEU A 160 -11.53 -5.76 -0.71
C LEU A 160 -12.83 -5.02 -1.04
N GLY A 161 -12.76 -4.05 -1.96
CA GLY A 161 -13.90 -3.22 -2.31
C GLY A 161 -13.65 -2.30 -3.51
N HIS A 162 -14.76 -1.90 -4.13
CA HIS A 162 -14.82 -0.94 -5.22
C HIS A 162 -15.67 0.26 -4.75
N GLY A 163 -15.19 1.49 -4.94
CA GLY A 163 -15.93 2.69 -4.59
C GLY A 163 -15.72 3.84 -5.58
N GLY A 164 -16.44 4.95 -5.37
CA GLY A 164 -16.30 6.17 -6.19
C GLY A 164 -14.90 6.79 -6.13
N HIS A 165 -14.16 6.51 -5.05
CA HIS A 165 -12.80 7.00 -4.81
C HIS A 165 -11.70 6.01 -5.26
N GLY A 166 -12.05 4.84 -5.82
CA GLY A 166 -11.06 3.88 -6.33
C GLY A 166 -11.29 2.43 -5.91
N THR A 167 -10.21 1.65 -5.92
CA THR A 167 -10.20 0.22 -5.54
C THR A 167 -9.33 0.05 -4.30
N VAL A 168 -9.80 -0.74 -3.34
CA VAL A 168 -9.03 -1.08 -2.14
C VAL A 168 -8.54 -2.51 -2.28
N TYR A 169 -7.23 -2.72 -2.16
CA TYR A 169 -6.59 -4.03 -2.24
C TYR A 169 -6.07 -4.45 -0.86
N LYS A 170 -6.22 -5.72 -0.50
CA LYS A 170 -5.48 -6.33 0.58
C LYS A 170 -4.02 -6.48 0.16
N GLY A 171 -3.11 -6.13 1.05
CA GLY A 171 -1.68 -6.33 0.86
C GLY A 171 -1.04 -6.93 2.08
N ILE A 172 0.09 -7.63 1.88
CA ILE A 172 0.94 -8.13 2.95
C ILE A 172 2.33 -7.51 2.77
N LEU A 173 2.70 -6.57 3.65
CA LEU A 173 4.02 -5.96 3.66
C LEU A 173 5.07 -6.92 4.25
N LYS A 174 6.35 -6.59 4.08
CA LYS A 174 7.44 -7.33 4.72
C LYS A 174 7.25 -7.36 6.24
N GLY A 175 7.45 -8.54 6.84
CA GLY A 175 7.18 -8.76 8.26
C GLY A 175 5.73 -9.13 8.58
N ASP A 176 4.98 -9.63 7.58
CA ASP A 176 3.62 -10.14 7.71
C ASP A 176 2.60 -9.12 8.24
N VAL A 177 2.82 -7.84 7.92
CA VAL A 177 1.90 -6.76 8.27
C VAL A 177 0.84 -6.65 7.17
N GLU A 178 -0.40 -7.00 7.51
CA GLU A 178 -1.54 -6.84 6.62
C GLU A 178 -1.95 -5.36 6.50
N VAL A 179 -2.19 -4.92 5.27
CA VAL A 179 -2.57 -3.53 4.95
C VAL A 179 -3.71 -3.49 3.93
N ALA A 180 -4.43 -2.36 3.92
CA ALA A 180 -5.37 -2.03 2.86
C ALA A 180 -4.77 -0.90 2.00
N VAL A 181 -4.63 -1.13 0.70
CA VAL A 181 -4.06 -0.16 -0.25
C VAL A 181 -5.16 0.40 -1.13
N LYS A 182 -5.50 1.69 -0.94
CA LYS A 182 -6.47 2.41 -1.76
C LYS A 182 -5.76 3.01 -2.98
N LYS A 183 -6.20 2.61 -4.16
CA LYS A 183 -5.68 3.05 -5.46
C LYS A 183 -6.81 3.59 -6.33
N CYS A 184 -6.69 4.84 -6.77
CA CYS A 184 -7.68 5.47 -7.65
C CYS A 184 -7.74 4.78 -9.02
N LYS A 185 -8.94 4.64 -9.60
CA LYS A 185 -9.14 4.05 -10.93
C LYS A 185 -8.97 5.06 -12.07
N THR A 186 -9.26 6.33 -11.81
CA THR A 186 -9.29 7.40 -12.83
C THR A 186 -8.38 8.56 -12.45
N ILE A 187 -7.83 9.22 -13.47
CA ILE A 187 -6.99 10.40 -13.35
C ILE A 187 -7.89 11.62 -13.54
N ASP A 188 -8.67 11.98 -12.52
CA ASP A 188 -9.39 13.26 -12.47
C ASP A 188 -8.73 14.18 -11.44
N GLU A 189 -8.72 15.48 -11.72
CA GLU A 189 -8.22 16.50 -10.80
C GLU A 189 -9.03 16.54 -9.50
N GLN A 190 -10.31 16.14 -9.54
CA GLN A 190 -11.14 15.98 -8.35
C GLN A 190 -10.59 14.90 -7.41
N HIS A 191 -10.26 13.71 -7.93
CA HIS A 191 -9.70 12.61 -7.13
C HIS A 191 -8.33 12.96 -6.53
N LYS A 192 -7.52 13.78 -7.22
CA LYS A 192 -6.25 14.29 -6.66
C LYS A 192 -6.47 15.20 -5.46
N LYS A 193 -7.51 16.05 -5.50
CA LYS A 193 -7.88 16.94 -4.38
C LYS A 193 -8.44 16.16 -3.20
N GLU A 194 -9.33 15.19 -3.45
CA GLU A 194 -9.88 14.30 -2.42
C GLU A 194 -8.76 13.53 -1.72
N PHE A 195 -7.78 13.02 -2.47
CA PHE A 195 -6.60 12.37 -1.90
C PHE A 195 -5.80 13.29 -0.95
N GLY A 196 -5.49 14.51 -1.41
CA GLY A 196 -4.72 15.46 -0.61
C GLY A 196 -5.44 15.84 0.69
N LYS A 197 -6.77 16.01 0.62
CA LYS A 197 -7.62 16.25 1.79
C LYS A 197 -7.62 15.07 2.76
N GLU A 198 -7.88 13.87 2.25
CA GLU A 198 -7.92 12.64 3.05
C GLU A 198 -6.60 12.41 3.78
N MET A 199 -5.46 12.58 3.08
CA MET A 199 -4.14 12.48 3.70
C MET A 199 -3.92 13.53 4.80
N ALA A 200 -4.26 14.80 4.55
CA ALA A 200 -4.11 15.87 5.52
C ALA A 200 -4.95 15.62 6.78
N ILE A 201 -6.23 15.27 6.60
CA ILE A 201 -7.20 14.96 7.66
C ILE A 201 -6.76 13.74 8.48
N LEU A 202 -6.43 12.63 7.83
CA LEU A 202 -6.06 11.41 8.56
C LEU A 202 -4.70 11.49 9.24
N SER A 203 -3.79 12.35 8.77
CA SER A 203 -2.48 12.54 9.40
C SER A 203 -2.55 13.21 10.79
N GLN A 204 -3.67 13.89 11.10
CA GLN A 204 -3.90 14.57 12.37
C GLN A 204 -4.89 13.83 13.29
N ILE A 205 -5.47 12.72 12.83
CA ILE A 205 -6.44 11.92 13.59
C ILE A 205 -5.73 10.73 14.25
N ASN A 206 -6.01 10.52 15.53
CA ASN A 206 -5.58 9.31 16.23
C ASN A 206 -6.69 8.85 17.19
N HIS A 207 -7.56 7.97 16.69
CA HIS A 207 -8.69 7.42 17.44
C HIS A 207 -8.82 5.92 17.21
N ARG A 208 -9.21 5.15 18.23
CA ARG A 208 -9.30 3.68 18.13
C ARG A 208 -10.38 3.22 17.14
N ASN A 209 -11.50 3.94 17.10
CA ASN A 209 -12.65 3.68 16.22
C ASN A 209 -12.58 4.45 14.89
N ILE A 210 -11.39 4.87 14.46
CA ILE A 210 -11.14 5.40 13.13
C ILE A 210 -10.03 4.56 12.49
N VAL A 211 -10.18 4.23 11.20
CA VAL A 211 -9.16 3.47 10.47
C VAL A 211 -7.87 4.27 10.39
N LYS A 212 -6.78 3.67 10.84
CA LYS A 212 -5.46 4.29 10.87
C LYS A 212 -4.82 4.35 9.48
N LEU A 213 -4.40 5.55 9.08
CA LEU A 213 -3.53 5.74 7.92
C LEU A 213 -2.08 5.41 8.32
N LEU A 214 -1.51 4.38 7.68
CA LEU A 214 -0.13 3.92 7.91
C LEU A 214 0.87 4.65 7.00
N GLY A 215 0.43 5.14 5.85
CA GLY A 215 1.30 5.85 4.94
C GLY A 215 0.73 6.08 3.55
N CYS A 216 1.59 6.49 2.63
CA CYS A 216 1.21 6.75 1.24
C CYS A 216 2.34 6.42 0.26
N CYS A 217 1.99 6.28 -1.02
CA CYS A 217 2.93 6.20 -2.13
C CYS A 217 2.71 7.38 -3.07
N LEU A 218 3.73 8.24 -3.20
CA LEU A 218 3.67 9.50 -3.96
C LEU A 218 4.43 9.43 -5.30
N GLU A 219 5.08 8.31 -5.62
CA GLU A 219 5.86 8.16 -6.86
C GLU A 219 5.02 7.74 -8.08
N VAL A 220 3.71 7.82 -7.96
CA VAL A 220 2.72 7.46 -8.98
C VAL A 220 1.90 8.68 -9.39
N GLU A 221 1.26 8.60 -10.56
CA GLU A 221 0.50 9.72 -11.11
C GLU A 221 -0.63 10.19 -10.19
N VAL A 222 -1.41 9.25 -9.66
CA VAL A 222 -2.35 9.49 -8.56
C VAL A 222 -1.82 8.75 -7.34
N PRO A 223 -1.51 9.45 -6.24
CA PRO A 223 -1.03 8.83 -5.02
C PRO A 223 -1.88 7.67 -4.51
N MET A 224 -1.27 6.74 -3.77
CA MET A 224 -1.96 5.62 -3.10
C MET A 224 -1.90 5.80 -1.58
N LEU A 225 -2.98 5.47 -0.87
CA LEU A 225 -3.04 5.47 0.59
C LEU A 225 -2.94 4.05 1.12
N VAL A 226 -2.21 3.89 2.22
CA VAL A 226 -1.97 2.60 2.89
C VAL A 226 -2.53 2.69 4.30
N TYR A 227 -3.53 1.88 4.58
CA TYR A 227 -4.22 1.83 5.87
C TYR A 227 -3.95 0.52 6.59
N GLU A 228 -4.26 0.49 7.88
CA GLU A 228 -4.41 -0.79 8.59
C GLU A 228 -5.47 -1.66 7.91
N PHE A 229 -5.23 -2.97 7.85
CA PHE A 229 -6.23 -3.91 7.37
C PHE A 229 -7.25 -4.25 8.47
N VAL A 230 -8.53 -4.17 8.14
CA VAL A 230 -9.64 -4.45 9.06
C VAL A 230 -10.38 -5.72 8.59
N PRO A 231 -10.31 -6.84 9.33
CA PRO A 231 -10.57 -8.18 8.78
C PRO A 231 -12.03 -8.56 8.57
N ASN A 232 -12.99 -8.03 9.35
CA ASN A 232 -14.40 -8.46 9.28
C ASN A 232 -15.24 -7.64 8.27
N GLY A 233 -14.59 -6.89 7.38
CA GLY A 233 -15.27 -6.14 6.32
C GLY A 233 -16.06 -4.96 6.87
N THR A 234 -17.18 -4.63 6.21
CA THR A 234 -18.01 -3.47 6.51
C THR A 234 -19.25 -3.85 7.32
N LEU A 235 -19.80 -2.88 8.07
CA LEU A 235 -21.08 -3.04 8.76
C LEU A 235 -22.21 -3.38 7.78
N PHE A 236 -22.19 -2.80 6.57
CA PHE A 236 -23.16 -3.14 5.51
C PHE A 236 -23.17 -4.65 5.21
N HIS A 237 -22.00 -5.28 5.06
CA HIS A 237 -21.93 -6.73 4.84
C HIS A 237 -22.34 -7.53 6.07
N LEU A 238 -22.09 -7.02 7.28
CA LEU A 238 -22.55 -7.68 8.50
C LEU A 238 -24.10 -7.73 8.56
N ILE A 239 -24.78 -6.62 8.24
CA ILE A 239 -26.24 -6.52 8.33
C ILE A 239 -26.93 -7.19 7.12
N HIS A 240 -26.45 -6.91 5.90
CA HIS A 240 -27.14 -7.28 4.65
C HIS A 240 -26.51 -8.48 3.94
N GLY A 241 -25.30 -8.88 4.33
CA GLY A 241 -24.64 -10.08 3.82
C GLY A 241 -25.36 -11.30 4.37
N ASN A 242 -26.07 -12.01 3.50
CA ASN A 242 -26.88 -13.18 3.82
C ASN A 242 -26.03 -14.37 4.34
N HIS A 243 -25.52 -14.25 5.56
CA HIS A 243 -24.58 -15.17 6.19
C HIS A 243 -25.26 -16.06 7.25
N GLY A 244 -26.54 -15.84 7.54
CA GLY A 244 -27.27 -16.54 8.61
C GLY A 244 -26.70 -16.29 10.02
N ARG A 245 -25.84 -15.27 10.17
CA ARG A 245 -25.21 -14.92 11.45
C ARG A 245 -26.20 -14.12 12.29
N TYR A 246 -26.56 -14.66 13.44
CA TYR A 246 -27.31 -13.91 14.45
C TYR A 246 -26.44 -12.78 15.02
N ILE A 247 -26.95 -11.56 15.03
CA ILE A 247 -26.26 -10.39 15.61
C ILE A 247 -27.16 -9.79 16.69
N SER A 248 -26.74 -9.98 17.95
CA SER A 248 -27.47 -9.50 19.11
C SER A 248 -27.64 -7.98 19.10
N LEU A 249 -28.71 -7.49 19.75
CA LEU A 249 -28.92 -6.06 19.96
C LEU A 249 -27.72 -5.40 20.65
N ALA A 250 -27.11 -6.06 21.64
CA ALA A 250 -25.91 -5.57 22.31
C ALA A 250 -24.73 -5.36 21.36
N THR A 251 -24.50 -6.28 20.42
CA THR A 251 -23.45 -6.10 19.41
C THR A 251 -23.77 -4.93 18.48
N ARG A 252 -25.02 -4.80 18.03
CA ARG A 252 -25.46 -3.69 17.15
C ARG A 252 -25.31 -2.33 17.85
N LEU A 253 -25.71 -2.24 19.11
CA LEU A 253 -25.61 -1.03 19.91
C LEU A 253 -24.15 -0.69 20.21
N GLY A 254 -23.29 -1.67 20.48
CA GLY A 254 -21.85 -1.46 20.66
C GLY A 254 -21.20 -0.84 19.41
N ILE A 255 -21.52 -1.37 18.23
CA ILE A 255 -21.05 -0.79 16.95
C ILE A 255 -21.55 0.64 16.76
N ALA A 256 -22.83 0.91 17.11
CA ALA A 256 -23.39 2.26 17.02
C ALA A 256 -22.66 3.25 17.94
N ILE A 257 -22.44 2.88 19.20
CA ILE A 257 -21.72 3.68 20.20
C ILE A 257 -20.31 4.00 19.73
N GLU A 258 -19.55 2.99 19.33
CA GLU A 258 -18.16 3.16 18.88
C GLU A 258 -18.05 4.04 17.64
N SER A 259 -19.03 3.94 16.74
CA SER A 259 -19.12 4.79 15.55
C SER A 259 -19.51 6.23 15.93
N ALA A 260 -20.41 6.40 16.90
CA ALA A 260 -20.83 7.71 17.40
C ALA A 260 -19.69 8.42 18.17
N ASP A 261 -18.90 7.67 18.95
CA ASP A 261 -17.70 8.15 19.65
C ASP A 261 -16.65 8.63 18.63
N ALA A 262 -16.43 7.88 17.55
CA ALA A 262 -15.56 8.32 16.46
C ALA A 262 -16.01 9.63 15.82
N LEU A 263 -17.31 9.80 15.53
CA LEU A 263 -17.85 11.04 14.97
C LEU A 263 -17.78 12.20 15.97
N THR A 264 -18.05 11.95 17.25
CA THR A 264 -17.88 12.92 18.34
C THR A 264 -16.43 13.42 18.40
N TYR A 265 -15.46 12.52 18.28
CA TYR A 265 -14.05 12.89 18.21
C TYR A 265 -13.77 13.83 17.03
N LEU A 266 -14.28 13.51 15.84
CA LEU A 266 -14.11 14.33 14.63
C LEU A 266 -14.71 15.74 14.80
N HIS A 267 -15.92 15.83 15.36
CA HIS A 267 -16.65 17.09 15.47
C HIS A 267 -16.15 18.00 16.59
N SER A 268 -15.66 17.45 17.69
CA SER A 268 -15.41 18.26 18.91
C SER A 268 -14.03 18.09 19.54
N SER A 269 -13.32 17.00 19.26
CA SER A 269 -12.04 16.69 19.95
C SER A 269 -10.81 16.82 19.05
N ALA A 270 -10.98 16.83 17.73
CA ALA A 270 -9.92 17.12 16.79
C ALA A 270 -9.44 18.58 16.92
N SER A 271 -8.17 18.86 16.58
CA SER A 271 -7.58 20.20 16.66
C SER A 271 -8.32 21.24 15.80
N THR A 272 -8.90 20.79 14.71
CA THR A 272 -9.86 21.53 13.88
C THR A 272 -11.01 20.57 13.64
N PRO A 273 -12.27 20.96 13.91
CA PRO A 273 -13.41 20.08 13.68
C PRO A 273 -13.43 19.55 12.25
N ILE A 274 -13.81 18.30 12.09
CA ILE A 274 -13.76 17.56 10.82
C ILE A 274 -15.15 17.05 10.54
N LEU A 275 -15.71 17.43 9.39
CA LEU A 275 -16.99 16.91 8.91
C LEU A 275 -16.70 15.72 8.01
N HIS A 276 -17.30 14.56 8.31
CA HIS A 276 -17.04 13.33 7.58
C HIS A 276 -17.64 13.37 6.18
N GLY A 277 -18.92 13.77 6.06
CA GLY A 277 -19.62 14.03 4.79
C GLY A 277 -20.18 12.81 4.07
N ASP A 278 -19.70 11.60 4.39
CA ASP A 278 -20.19 10.34 3.79
C ASP A 278 -20.31 9.21 4.82
N VAL A 279 -20.98 9.47 5.95
CA VAL A 279 -21.23 8.46 6.98
C VAL A 279 -22.26 7.45 6.47
N LYS A 280 -21.91 6.16 6.46
CA LYS A 280 -22.77 5.08 5.98
C LYS A 280 -22.26 3.71 6.43
N SER A 281 -23.12 2.69 6.46
CA SER A 281 -22.71 1.35 6.89
C SER A 281 -21.61 0.70 6.01
N PRO A 282 -21.42 1.03 4.71
CA PRO A 282 -20.24 0.61 3.96
C PRO A 282 -18.91 1.24 4.42
N ASN A 283 -18.95 2.41 5.07
CA ASN A 283 -17.78 3.15 5.53
C ASN A 283 -17.45 2.88 7.01
N ILE A 284 -18.23 2.04 7.69
CA ILE A 284 -17.94 1.56 9.04
C ILE A 284 -17.38 0.15 8.92
N LEU A 285 -16.09 -0.03 9.23
CA LEU A 285 -15.42 -1.34 9.19
C LEU A 285 -15.45 -2.02 10.54
N LEU A 286 -15.24 -3.34 10.56
CA LEU A 286 -15.29 -4.16 11.76
C LEU A 286 -13.98 -4.91 11.99
N ASP A 287 -13.36 -4.70 13.14
CA ASP A 287 -12.14 -5.41 13.52
C ASP A 287 -12.41 -6.86 13.98
N GLY A 288 -11.35 -7.57 14.40
CA GLY A 288 -11.43 -8.97 14.83
C GLY A 288 -12.41 -9.23 15.99
N ASN A 289 -12.70 -8.22 16.81
CA ASN A 289 -13.62 -8.29 17.94
C ASN A 289 -15.01 -7.73 17.63
N LEU A 290 -15.29 -7.42 16.35
CA LEU A 290 -16.45 -6.66 15.90
C LEU A 290 -16.51 -5.23 16.47
N SER A 291 -15.37 -4.66 16.85
CA SER A 291 -15.31 -3.24 17.20
C SER A 291 -15.28 -2.39 15.93
N SER A 292 -15.99 -1.26 15.94
CA SER A 292 -16.21 -0.44 14.76
C SER A 292 -15.04 0.51 14.48
N LYS A 293 -14.77 0.74 13.19
CA LYS A 293 -13.80 1.73 12.71
C LYS A 293 -14.37 2.52 11.53
N VAL A 294 -14.59 3.82 11.72
CA VAL A 294 -15.01 4.73 10.65
C VAL A 294 -13.88 4.92 9.63
N SER A 295 -14.23 4.90 8.35
CA SER A 295 -13.30 4.90 7.21
C SER A 295 -13.80 5.77 6.05
N ASP A 296 -12.95 5.94 5.02
CA ASP A 296 -13.22 6.69 3.78
C ASP A 296 -13.47 8.20 3.99
N PHE A 297 -12.38 8.92 4.21
CA PHE A 297 -12.39 10.37 4.46
C PHE A 297 -12.25 11.20 3.16
N GLY A 298 -12.55 10.60 2.00
CA GLY A 298 -12.42 11.26 0.69
C GLY A 298 -13.34 12.46 0.51
N ALA A 299 -14.55 12.41 1.12
CA ALA A 299 -15.53 13.50 1.12
C ALA A 299 -15.36 14.46 2.31
N SER A 300 -14.45 14.16 3.23
CA SER A 300 -14.32 14.91 4.48
C SER A 300 -13.70 16.29 4.28
N ILE A 301 -14.11 17.23 5.12
CA ILE A 301 -13.58 18.60 5.13
C ILE A 301 -13.28 19.04 6.56
N LEU A 302 -12.34 19.97 6.70
CA LEU A 302 -12.18 20.72 7.94
C LEU A 302 -13.32 21.73 8.04
N ALA A 303 -13.98 21.80 9.19
CA ALA A 303 -15.05 22.76 9.41
C ALA A 303 -14.49 24.19 9.24
N PRO A 304 -15.16 25.04 8.45
CA PRO A 304 -14.71 26.40 8.24
C PRO A 304 -14.79 27.23 9.53
N THR A 305 -13.83 28.13 9.73
CA THR A 305 -13.83 29.05 10.88
C THR A 305 -14.78 30.24 10.69
N ASP A 306 -15.31 30.44 9.48
CA ASP A 306 -16.21 31.54 9.11
C ASP A 306 -17.39 31.01 8.27
N GLU A 307 -18.62 31.22 8.73
CA GLU A 307 -19.87 30.75 8.10
C GLU A 307 -20.19 31.45 6.77
N SER A 308 -19.45 32.51 6.40
CA SER A 308 -19.71 33.25 5.16
C SER A 308 -19.07 32.64 3.90
N GLN A 309 -18.34 31.52 3.99
CA GLN A 309 -17.41 31.10 2.93
C GLN A 309 -17.60 29.71 2.29
N PHE A 310 -18.64 28.92 2.59
CA PHE A 310 -18.65 27.53 2.11
C PHE A 310 -19.94 27.06 1.43
N VAL A 311 -19.99 27.20 0.10
CA VAL A 311 -20.84 26.36 -0.77
C VAL A 311 -19.96 25.23 -1.29
N THR A 312 -20.28 23.98 -0.96
CA THR A 312 -19.59 22.81 -1.52
C THR A 312 -20.44 22.17 -2.60
N LEU A 313 -19.80 21.47 -3.54
CA LEU A 313 -20.54 20.53 -4.37
C LEU A 313 -21.10 19.47 -3.43
N VAL A 314 -22.42 19.22 -3.51
CA VAL A 314 -23.07 18.18 -2.70
C VAL A 314 -22.45 16.83 -3.05
N GLN A 315 -21.81 16.21 -2.05
CA GLN A 315 -21.23 14.88 -2.13
C GLN A 315 -21.90 13.97 -1.07
N GLY A 316 -22.04 12.68 -1.37
CA GLY A 316 -22.59 11.71 -0.45
C GLY A 316 -23.35 10.59 -1.14
N THR A 317 -23.92 9.68 -0.35
CA THR A 317 -24.57 8.47 -0.85
C THR A 317 -26.09 8.56 -0.73
N CYS A 318 -26.80 8.27 -1.83
CA CYS A 318 -28.27 8.19 -1.83
C CYS A 318 -28.77 7.25 -0.72
N GLY A 319 -29.78 7.70 0.04
CA GLY A 319 -30.30 6.98 1.21
C GLY A 319 -29.74 7.50 2.54
N TYR A 320 -28.52 8.04 2.55
CA TYR A 320 -27.88 8.61 3.74
C TYR A 320 -27.81 10.14 3.70
N LEU A 321 -27.85 10.72 2.50
CA LEU A 321 -27.64 12.15 2.28
C LEU A 321 -28.67 13.01 3.04
N ASP A 322 -28.15 13.95 3.82
CA ASP A 322 -28.93 14.94 4.55
C ASP A 322 -29.78 15.81 3.60
N PRO A 323 -31.12 15.83 3.75
CA PRO A 323 -32.01 16.61 2.90
C PRO A 323 -31.81 18.12 3.04
N GLU A 324 -31.35 18.61 4.18
CA GLU A 324 -31.02 20.03 4.37
C GLU A 324 -29.75 20.39 3.63
N TYR A 325 -28.67 19.62 3.81
CA TYR A 325 -27.43 19.78 3.04
C TYR A 325 -27.69 19.74 1.52
N MET A 326 -28.53 18.82 1.06
CA MET A 326 -28.90 18.72 -0.35
C MET A 326 -29.59 20.00 -0.88
N GLN A 327 -30.32 20.72 -0.04
CA GLN A 327 -31.04 21.94 -0.41
C GLN A 327 -30.19 23.21 -0.26
N THR A 328 -29.41 23.29 0.82
CA THR A 328 -28.63 24.49 1.18
C THR A 328 -27.23 24.47 0.60
N CYS A 329 -26.74 23.30 0.17
CA CYS A 329 -25.34 23.03 -0.20
C CYS A 329 -24.34 23.33 0.93
N TYR A 330 -24.82 23.38 2.17
CA TYR A 330 -24.05 23.69 3.38
C TYR A 330 -23.84 22.41 4.19
N LEU A 331 -22.61 21.91 4.23
CA LEU A 331 -22.28 20.72 5.02
C LEU A 331 -21.97 21.13 6.46
N THR A 332 -22.64 20.50 7.42
CA THR A 332 -22.45 20.74 8.85
C THR A 332 -22.21 19.43 9.61
N ASP A 333 -21.85 19.51 10.88
CA ASP A 333 -21.82 18.34 11.78
C ASP A 333 -23.19 17.65 11.85
N LYS A 334 -24.27 18.42 11.73
CA LYS A 334 -25.65 17.92 11.69
C LYS A 334 -25.96 17.08 10.46
N SER A 335 -25.23 17.25 9.36
CA SER A 335 -25.35 16.38 8.18
C SER A 335 -24.79 14.98 8.43
N ASP A 336 -23.70 14.88 9.21
CA ASP A 336 -23.18 13.59 9.68
C ASP A 336 -24.15 12.94 10.68
N VAL A 337 -24.79 13.74 11.56
CA VAL A 337 -25.82 13.24 12.49
C VAL A 337 -27.00 12.60 11.74
N TYR A 338 -27.50 13.25 10.68
CA TYR A 338 -28.57 12.67 9.86
C TYR A 338 -28.16 11.33 9.24
N SER A 339 -26.98 11.32 8.63
CA SER A 339 -26.41 10.13 7.99
C SER A 339 -26.21 8.98 9.00
N PHE A 340 -25.78 9.30 10.22
CA PHE A 340 -25.69 8.34 11.33
C PHE A 340 -27.06 7.85 11.80
N GLY A 341 -28.08 8.73 11.82
CA GLY A 341 -29.47 8.35 12.08
C GLY A 341 -29.97 7.26 11.12
N VAL A 342 -29.60 7.34 9.84
CA VAL A 342 -29.89 6.27 8.87
C VAL A 342 -29.19 4.96 9.23
N VAL A 343 -27.93 5.01 9.66
CA VAL A 343 -27.18 3.83 10.13
C VAL A 343 -27.83 3.20 11.37
N LEU A 344 -28.33 4.00 12.31
CA LEU A 344 -29.10 3.48 13.46
C LEU A 344 -30.36 2.73 12.99
N VAL A 345 -31.09 3.29 12.02
CA VAL A 345 -32.29 2.64 11.47
C VAL A 345 -31.92 1.35 10.72
N GLU A 346 -30.81 1.31 9.99
CA GLU A 346 -30.30 0.06 9.39
C GLU A 346 -30.03 -1.00 10.46
N LEU A 347 -29.37 -0.63 11.56
CA LEU A 347 -29.08 -1.53 12.68
C LEU A 347 -30.35 -2.05 13.36
N LEU A 348 -31.39 -1.22 13.48
CA LEU A 348 -32.67 -1.61 14.08
C LEU A 348 -33.51 -2.53 13.18
N THR A 349 -33.50 -2.28 11.87
CA THR A 349 -34.44 -2.89 10.93
C THR A 349 -33.85 -4.01 10.07
N GLY A 350 -32.52 -4.03 9.92
CA GLY A 350 -31.85 -4.94 8.98
C GLY A 350 -32.20 -4.68 7.52
N ARG A 351 -32.74 -3.50 7.19
CA ARG A 351 -33.20 -3.13 5.83
C ARG A 351 -32.20 -2.23 5.14
N ILE A 352 -32.11 -2.34 3.82
CA ILE A 352 -31.24 -1.49 3.01
C ILE A 352 -31.74 -0.02 3.02
N PRO A 353 -30.83 0.97 3.10
CA PRO A 353 -31.19 2.39 3.23
C PRO A 353 -31.96 2.94 2.03
N PHE A 354 -31.61 2.45 0.83
CA PHE A 354 -32.22 2.90 -0.40
C PHE A 354 -32.45 1.72 -1.34
N ASN A 355 -33.70 1.51 -1.75
CA ASN A 355 -34.10 0.47 -2.67
C ASN A 355 -34.80 1.07 -3.89
N LEU A 356 -34.13 1.07 -5.05
CA LEU A 356 -34.67 1.63 -6.29
C LEU A 356 -35.90 0.88 -6.81
N ASP A 357 -35.98 -0.42 -6.55
CA ASP A 357 -37.03 -1.32 -7.05
C ASP A 357 -38.28 -1.32 -6.16
N ALA A 358 -38.22 -0.68 -4.99
CA ALA A 358 -39.33 -0.57 -4.06
C ALA A 358 -40.38 0.48 -4.52
N PRO A 359 -41.64 0.36 -4.08
CA PRO A 359 -42.64 1.42 -4.24
C PRO A 359 -42.12 2.76 -3.69
N GLU A 360 -42.55 3.89 -4.26
CA GLU A 360 -42.01 5.22 -3.94
C GLU A 360 -41.91 5.52 -2.43
N LYS A 361 -42.93 5.11 -1.66
CA LYS A 361 -43.02 5.32 -0.21
C LYS A 361 -42.07 4.43 0.62
N GLU A 362 -41.47 3.42 -0.02
CA GLU A 362 -40.60 2.41 0.58
C GLU A 362 -39.17 2.48 0.04
N LYS A 363 -38.89 3.38 -0.91
CA LYS A 363 -37.55 3.56 -1.47
C LYS A 363 -36.54 4.06 -0.45
N SER A 364 -36.95 4.97 0.43
CA SER A 364 -36.09 5.54 1.48
C SER A 364 -36.43 4.90 2.82
N LEU A 365 -35.43 4.24 3.42
CA LEU A 365 -35.55 3.66 4.75
C LEU A 365 -35.85 4.73 5.81
N ALA A 366 -35.21 5.90 5.71
CA ALA A 366 -35.43 7.01 6.63
C ALA A 366 -36.91 7.47 6.58
N MET A 367 -37.48 7.61 5.39
CA MET A 367 -38.88 8.00 5.22
C MET A 367 -39.85 6.92 5.74
N MET A 368 -39.57 5.65 5.44
CA MET A 368 -40.34 4.51 5.93
C MET A 368 -40.34 4.47 7.47
N PHE A 369 -39.17 4.65 8.08
CA PHE A 369 -39.00 4.70 9.53
C PHE A 369 -39.76 5.86 10.17
N MET A 370 -39.60 7.09 9.65
CA MET A 370 -40.32 8.25 10.17
C MET A 370 -41.85 8.10 10.08
N SER A 371 -42.36 7.45 9.02
CA SER A 371 -43.78 7.10 8.91
C SER A 371 -44.20 6.08 9.96
N ALA A 372 -43.42 5.01 10.15
CA ALA A 372 -43.70 3.99 11.15
C ALA A 372 -43.70 4.56 12.58
N MET A 373 -42.76 5.46 12.91
CA MET A 373 -42.72 6.16 14.20
C MET A 373 -43.98 7.02 14.40
N LYS A 374 -44.36 7.81 13.39
CA LYS A 374 -45.57 8.65 13.46
C LYS A 374 -46.86 7.86 13.63
N GLU A 375 -46.93 6.66 13.03
CA GLU A 375 -48.09 5.79 13.05
C GLU A 375 -48.08 4.79 14.22
N ASN A 376 -47.10 4.89 15.12
CA ASN A 376 -46.86 3.97 16.23
C ASN A 376 -46.78 2.50 15.80
N ARG A 377 -46.04 2.26 14.70
CA ARG A 377 -45.87 0.96 14.04
C ARG A 377 -44.40 0.51 14.00
N LEU A 378 -43.57 0.97 14.94
CA LEU A 378 -42.14 0.62 15.03
C LEU A 378 -41.90 -0.91 15.03
N ALA A 379 -42.66 -1.65 15.84
CA ALA A 379 -42.55 -3.11 15.94
C ALA A 379 -42.68 -3.84 14.59
N ASN A 380 -43.35 -3.26 13.59
CA ASN A 380 -43.54 -3.87 12.27
C ASN A 380 -42.29 -3.79 11.38
N ILE A 381 -41.38 -2.86 11.67
CA ILE A 381 -40.20 -2.61 10.83
C ILE A 381 -38.89 -3.09 11.45
N LEU A 382 -38.88 -3.33 12.77
CA LEU A 382 -37.73 -3.88 13.49
C LEU A 382 -37.34 -5.26 12.93
N ASP A 383 -36.05 -5.58 13.04
CA ASP A 383 -35.50 -6.88 12.69
C ASP A 383 -35.94 -7.95 13.72
N ASP A 384 -36.44 -9.09 13.24
CA ASP A 384 -36.89 -10.18 14.11
C ASP A 384 -35.76 -10.76 14.98
N GLN A 385 -34.49 -10.57 14.58
CA GLN A 385 -33.34 -10.97 15.41
C GLN A 385 -33.16 -10.13 16.68
N VAL A 386 -33.66 -8.89 16.69
CA VAL A 386 -33.53 -7.98 17.84
C VAL A 386 -34.81 -7.88 18.66
N LYS A 387 -35.97 -8.26 18.09
CA LYS A 387 -37.28 -8.35 18.76
C LYS A 387 -37.28 -9.45 19.84
N GLY A 388 -36.72 -9.15 21.00
CA GLY A 388 -37.02 -9.83 22.25
C GLY A 388 -38.02 -9.01 23.07
N GLU A 389 -38.93 -9.65 23.80
CA GLU A 389 -39.90 -8.95 24.66
C GLU A 389 -39.20 -8.02 25.67
N ASP A 390 -38.06 -8.47 26.23
CA ASP A 390 -37.25 -7.70 27.18
C ASP A 390 -36.50 -6.51 26.56
N ASN A 391 -36.42 -6.43 25.23
CA ASN A 391 -35.66 -5.41 24.51
C ASN A 391 -36.53 -4.28 23.96
N MET A 392 -37.86 -4.40 23.98
CA MET A 392 -38.74 -3.47 23.26
C MET A 392 -38.63 -2.03 23.77
N GLU A 393 -38.55 -1.83 25.09
CA GLU A 393 -38.37 -0.48 25.68
C GLU A 393 -37.05 0.16 25.25
N ILE A 394 -35.95 -0.61 25.27
CA ILE A 394 -34.63 -0.16 24.80
C ILE A 394 -34.67 0.15 23.29
N LEU A 395 -35.36 -0.67 22.49
CA LEU A 395 -35.51 -0.46 21.05
C LEU A 395 -36.32 0.80 20.73
N GLU A 396 -37.35 1.11 21.54
CA GLU A 396 -38.13 2.34 21.43
C GLU A 396 -37.27 3.57 21.73
N GLU A 397 -36.43 3.53 22.77
CA GLU A 397 -35.50 4.62 23.08
C GLU A 397 -34.43 4.81 22.00
N ILE A 398 -33.83 3.74 21.46
CA ILE A 398 -32.88 3.83 20.33
C ILE A 398 -33.60 4.42 19.10
N ALA A 399 -34.85 4.03 18.85
CA ALA A 399 -35.63 4.55 17.74
C ALA A 399 -35.97 6.04 17.92
N GLU A 400 -36.25 6.51 19.13
CA GLU A 400 -36.44 7.95 19.38
C GLU A 400 -35.14 8.75 19.17
N ILE A 401 -33.98 8.21 19.57
CA ILE A 401 -32.68 8.82 19.23
C ILE A 401 -32.52 8.93 17.71
N ALA A 402 -32.78 7.84 16.97
CA ALA A 402 -32.67 7.82 15.52
C ALA A 402 -33.63 8.82 14.84
N LYS A 403 -34.88 8.93 15.32
CA LYS A 403 -35.89 9.88 14.83
C LYS A 403 -35.44 11.33 15.04
N HIS A 404 -34.83 11.65 16.19
CA HIS A 404 -34.25 12.98 16.43
C HIS A 404 -33.05 13.27 15.52
N CYS A 405 -32.21 12.26 15.24
CA CYS A 405 -31.11 12.40 14.27
C CYS A 405 -31.64 12.68 12.85
N LEU A 406 -32.80 12.11 12.50
CA LEU A 406 -33.43 12.21 11.18
C LEU A 406 -34.36 13.43 11.02
N ASP A 407 -34.31 14.41 11.93
CA ASP A 407 -35.09 15.64 11.78
C ASP A 407 -34.73 16.37 10.48
N MET A 408 -35.73 16.97 9.83
CA MET A 408 -35.54 17.68 8.57
C MET A 408 -34.77 18.98 8.73
N CYS A 409 -34.76 19.56 9.94
CA CYS A 409 -34.00 20.74 10.31
C CYS A 409 -32.82 20.34 11.21
N GLY A 410 -31.61 20.63 10.76
CA GLY A 410 -30.35 20.30 11.43
C GLY A 410 -30.23 20.88 12.83
N ASP A 411 -30.80 22.06 13.07
CA ASP A 411 -30.80 22.72 14.38
C ASP A 411 -31.57 21.92 15.44
N ASN A 412 -32.56 21.11 15.02
CA ASN A 412 -33.33 20.26 15.92
C ASN A 412 -32.64 18.91 16.19
N ARG A 413 -31.63 18.55 15.39
CA ARG A 413 -30.90 17.29 15.57
C ARG A 413 -29.98 17.42 16.80
N PRO A 414 -29.75 16.35 17.57
CA PRO A 414 -28.77 16.34 18.63
C PRO A 414 -27.34 16.49 18.08
N SER A 415 -26.38 16.78 18.94
CA SER A 415 -24.95 16.61 18.63
C SER A 415 -24.56 15.13 18.67
N MET A 416 -23.49 14.74 17.97
CA MET A 416 -22.99 13.36 18.06
C MET A 416 -22.56 12.98 19.49
N LYS A 417 -22.13 13.95 20.28
CA LYS A 417 -21.83 13.75 21.71
C LYS A 417 -23.06 13.31 22.49
N GLU A 418 -24.16 14.05 22.38
CA GLU A 418 -25.43 13.70 23.05
C GLU A 418 -25.96 12.34 22.56
N VAL A 419 -25.83 12.05 21.26
CA VAL A 419 -26.19 10.73 20.70
C VAL A 419 -25.37 9.62 21.36
N THR A 420 -24.05 9.80 21.46
CA THR A 420 -23.14 8.83 22.08
C THR A 420 -23.51 8.60 23.54
N GLU A 421 -23.70 9.67 24.32
CA GLU A 421 -24.05 9.60 25.75
C GLU A 421 -25.38 8.86 25.99
N LYS A 422 -26.41 9.13 25.17
CA LYS A 422 -27.70 8.44 25.25
C LYS A 422 -27.59 6.95 24.91
N LEU A 423 -26.88 6.60 23.83
CA LEU A 423 -26.68 5.20 23.45
C LEU A 423 -25.88 4.44 24.52
N ASP A 424 -24.86 5.07 25.11
CA ASP A 424 -24.08 4.51 26.22
C ASP A 424 -24.93 4.25 27.47
N ALA A 425 -25.84 5.17 27.80
CA ALA A 425 -26.78 5.00 28.91
C ALA A 425 -27.67 3.76 28.68
N LEU A 426 -28.22 3.60 27.48
CA LEU A 426 -29.03 2.44 27.12
C LEU A 426 -28.23 1.13 27.16
N MET A 427 -26.96 1.15 26.75
CA MET A 427 -26.08 -0.02 26.85
C MET A 427 -25.86 -0.45 28.31
N LYS A 428 -25.68 0.51 29.23
CA LYS A 428 -25.52 0.22 30.66
C LYS A 428 -26.79 -0.40 31.26
N VAL A 429 -27.97 0.11 30.88
CA VAL A 429 -29.26 -0.46 31.30
C VAL A 429 -29.38 -1.91 30.81
N MET A 430 -29.07 -2.17 29.54
CA MET A 430 -29.13 -3.51 28.96
C MET A 430 -28.17 -4.51 29.63
N GLN A 431 -27.02 -4.05 30.14
CA GLN A 431 -26.00 -4.90 30.78
C GLN A 431 -26.27 -5.17 32.28
N HIS A 432 -27.19 -4.44 32.92
CA HIS A 432 -27.49 -4.59 34.35
C HIS A 432 -28.91 -5.14 34.59
N PRO A 433 -29.05 -6.41 35.04
CA PRO A 433 -30.35 -7.06 35.24
C PRO A 433 -31.26 -6.48 36.33
N TRP A 434 -30.79 -5.53 37.15
CA TRP A 434 -31.55 -4.97 38.28
C TRP A 434 -32.34 -3.71 37.91
N ALA A 435 -32.17 -3.17 36.69
CA ALA A 435 -32.84 -1.95 36.23
C ALA A 435 -34.31 -2.16 35.84
N GLN A 436 -34.79 -3.41 35.76
CA GLN A 436 -36.20 -3.72 35.48
C GLN A 436 -37.12 -3.62 36.71
N GLU A 437 -36.58 -3.32 37.91
CA GLU A 437 -37.41 -3.23 39.14
C GLU A 437 -37.78 -1.79 39.57
N ASN A 438 -37.27 -0.73 38.93
CA ASN A 438 -37.56 0.65 39.37
C ASN A 438 -37.65 1.70 38.23
N PRO A 439 -38.87 2.07 37.77
CA PRO A 439 -39.07 3.07 36.73
C PRO A 439 -38.56 4.49 37.07
N GLU A 440 -38.48 4.84 38.36
CA GLU A 440 -38.11 6.18 38.83
C GLU A 440 -36.61 6.49 38.65
N GLU A 441 -35.73 5.49 38.56
CA GLU A 441 -34.29 5.68 38.28
C GLU A 441 -33.97 5.84 36.79
N MET A 442 -34.81 5.30 35.91
CA MET A 442 -34.69 5.48 34.45
C MET A 442 -34.93 6.94 34.07
N GLU A 443 -35.90 7.59 34.70
CA GLU A 443 -36.15 9.02 34.54
C GLU A 443 -34.98 9.83 35.13
N GLY A 444 -34.38 9.40 36.25
CA GLY A 444 -33.19 10.05 36.83
C GLY A 444 -31.94 10.01 35.93
N LEU A 445 -31.67 8.87 35.28
CA LEU A 445 -30.50 8.70 34.39
C LEU A 445 -30.67 9.40 33.03
N LEU A 446 -31.91 9.55 32.56
CA LEU A 446 -32.24 10.24 31.31
C LEU A 446 -32.43 11.76 31.49
N SER A 447 -32.66 12.24 32.71
CA SER A 447 -33.08 13.63 32.98
C SER A 447 -32.05 14.54 33.64
N GLU A 448 -30.83 14.10 34.01
CA GLU A 448 -29.89 15.03 34.66
C GLU A 448 -29.55 16.23 33.76
N PRO A 449 -29.99 17.46 34.08
CA PRO A 449 -29.49 18.65 33.44
C PRO A 449 -28.16 18.97 34.13
N MET A 450 -27.06 18.95 33.38
CA MET A 450 -25.77 19.42 33.87
C MET A 450 -25.94 20.81 34.50
N ALA A 451 -25.84 20.85 35.83
CA ALA A 451 -25.71 22.06 36.59
C ALA A 451 -24.54 22.86 36.00
N SER A 452 -24.86 24.07 35.54
CA SER A 452 -23.89 25.08 35.17
C SER A 452 -22.83 25.19 36.27
N SER A 453 -21.62 24.71 35.97
CA SER A 453 -20.45 25.03 36.77
C SER A 453 -20.14 26.51 36.55
N THR A 454 -20.85 27.36 37.29
CA THR A 454 -20.42 28.73 37.55
C THR A 454 -19.15 28.63 38.40
N ILE A 455 -18.00 28.59 37.73
CA ILE A 455 -16.76 28.99 38.37
C ILE A 455 -16.85 30.50 38.56
N ALA A 456 -17.12 30.88 39.80
CA ALA A 456 -16.83 32.20 40.29
C ALA A 456 -15.33 32.46 40.13
N SER A 457 -14.96 33.23 39.11
CA SER A 457 -13.75 34.06 39.14
C SER A 457 -14.19 35.50 38.98
N ALA A 458 -14.48 36.12 40.12
CA ALA A 458 -14.42 37.58 40.23
C ALA A 458 -13.00 38.04 39.87
N GLU A 459 -12.94 39.26 39.33
CA GLU A 459 -11.73 40.05 39.04
C GLU A 459 -10.98 39.73 37.74
N TYR A 460 -11.58 40.07 36.59
CA TYR A 460 -10.89 40.83 35.53
C TYR A 460 -11.87 41.37 34.48
N PHE A 461 -12.73 42.33 34.85
CA PHE A 461 -13.41 43.19 33.87
C PHE A 461 -13.51 44.60 34.45
N SER A 462 -12.46 45.37 34.27
CA SER A 462 -12.51 46.82 34.37
C SER A 462 -11.61 47.38 33.28
N ILE A 463 -12.15 48.39 32.60
CA ILE A 463 -11.54 49.17 31.51
C ILE A 463 -11.69 48.51 30.12
N GLU A 464 -12.90 48.59 29.54
CA GLU A 464 -13.09 48.97 28.11
C GLU A 464 -14.56 49.09 27.65
N LYS A 465 -15.52 49.38 28.53
CA LYS A 465 -16.90 49.71 28.10
C LYS A 465 -17.46 50.97 28.73
N LYS A 466 -16.59 51.96 28.95
CA LYS A 466 -16.94 53.32 29.39
C LYS A 466 -16.43 54.43 28.47
N ALA A 467 -16.14 54.09 27.21
CA ALA A 467 -15.77 55.04 26.17
C ALA A 467 -16.57 54.79 24.88
N MET A 468 -17.90 54.79 24.96
CA MET A 468 -18.75 54.92 23.76
C MET A 468 -20.16 55.46 23.98
N ASN A 469 -20.53 55.83 25.22
CA ASN A 469 -21.82 56.49 25.53
C ASN A 469 -21.64 57.90 26.15
N ALA A 470 -20.58 58.60 25.76
CA ALA A 470 -20.35 60.00 26.13
C ALA A 470 -19.82 60.81 24.93
N MET A 471 -20.49 60.69 23.77
CA MET A 471 -20.40 61.66 22.68
C MET A 471 -21.74 61.70 21.93
N GLN A 472 -22.79 62.09 22.65
CA GLN A 472 -24.03 62.64 22.08
C GLN A 472 -24.81 63.38 23.19
N SER A 473 -24.20 64.45 23.71
CA SER A 473 -24.90 65.58 24.32
C SER A 473 -23.93 66.76 24.31
N GLY A 474 -24.32 67.86 23.67
CA GLY A 474 -23.42 68.78 22.97
C GLY A 474 -22.63 69.79 23.79
N ARG A 475 -21.44 70.11 23.27
CA ARG A 475 -20.96 71.46 22.92
C ARG A 475 -19.67 71.35 22.13
#